data_AF-A0A9N9PDU4-F1
#
_entry.id   AF-A0A9N9PDU4-F1
#
_cell.length_a   1.000
_cell.length_b   1.000
_cell.length_c   1.000
_cell.angle_alpha   90.00
_cell.angle_beta   90.00
_cell.angle_gamma   90.00
#
_symmetry.space_group_name_H-M   'P 1'
#
loop_
_entity.id
_entity.type
_entity.pdbx_description
1 polymer ?
#
loop_
_entity_poly.entity_id
_entity_poly.type
_entity_poly.pdbx_seq_one_letter_code
_entity_poly.pdbx_strand_id
1 'polypeptide(L)'
;PQLTIATAITYLHRFYMRRTLYLDHHFDVGGACVLLACKTEESIRKVREIAISCAKSATKNRRLTDEGEFEKWGHTITKKEVLVSTVLCFNYNILHPYVPM
;
A
#
# COMPACT_ATOMS: atom_id res chain seq x y z
N PRO A 1 7.84 7.81 6.94
CA PRO A 1 8.97 7.34 7.79
C PRO A 1 9.60 6.09 7.18
N GLN A 2 10.89 5.85 7.41
CA GLN A 2 11.57 4.66 6.88
C GLN A 2 10.97 3.37 7.44
N LEU A 3 10.58 3.37 8.72
CA LEU A 3 9.89 2.28 9.39
C LEU A 3 8.62 1.86 8.65
N THR A 4 7.72 2.81 8.37
CA THR A 4 6.47 2.59 7.63
C THR A 4 6.68 2.07 6.21
N ILE A 5 7.77 2.49 5.56
CA ILE A 5 8.12 1.99 4.22
C ILE A 5 8.56 0.53 4.32
N ALA A 6 9.38 0.19 5.31
CA ALA A 6 9.83 -1.18 5.54
C ALA A 6 8.66 -2.11 5.87
N THR A 7 7.69 -1.69 6.68
CA THR A 7 6.47 -2.48 6.94
C THR A 7 5.65 -2.68 5.69
N ALA A 8 5.39 -1.62 4.91
CA ALA A 8 4.65 -1.70 3.65
C ALA A 8 5.30 -2.68 2.66
N ILE A 9 6.63 -2.65 2.53
CA ILE A 9 7.40 -3.58 1.69
C ILE A 9 7.24 -5.02 2.19
N THR A 10 7.31 -5.23 3.51
CA THR A 10 7.13 -6.56 4.11
C THR A 10 5.73 -7.11 3.86
N TYR A 11 4.70 -6.27 3.97
CA TYR A 11 3.32 -6.64 3.61
C TYR A 11 3.20 -7.03 2.13
N LEU A 12 3.82 -6.26 1.23
CA LEU A 12 3.80 -6.55 -0.20
C LEU A 12 4.44 -7.90 -0.52
N HIS A 13 5.60 -8.19 0.07
CA HIS A 13 6.27 -9.49 -0.11
C HIS A 13 5.43 -10.64 0.45
N ARG A 14 4.91 -10.51 1.67
CA ARG A 14 4.04 -11.54 2.29
C ARG A 14 2.77 -11.77 1.47
N PHE A 15 2.20 -10.71 0.88
CA PHE A 15 1.03 -10.81 0.00
C PHE A 15 1.32 -11.66 -1.25
N TYR A 16 2.40 -11.34 -1.97
CA TYR A 16 2.75 -12.05 -3.21
C TYR A 16 3.38 -13.43 -2.99
N MET A 17 3.69 -13.82 -1.75
CA MET A 17 3.93 -15.22 -1.41
C MET A 17 2.65 -16.07 -1.44
N ARG A 18 1.46 -15.45 -1.33
CA ARG A 18 0.16 -16.12 -1.30
C ARG A 18 -0.73 -15.80 -2.51
N ARG A 19 -0.34 -14.80 -3.32
CA ARG A 19 -1.10 -14.26 -4.46
C ARG A 19 -0.18 -14.03 -5.65
N THR A 20 -0.73 -14.02 -6.85
CA THR A 20 0.05 -13.86 -8.09
C THR A 20 -0.03 -12.43 -8.62
N LEU A 21 1.10 -11.91 -9.12
CA LEU A 21 1.21 -10.61 -9.81
C LEU A 21 0.33 -10.47 -11.05
N TYR A 22 -0.08 -11.59 -11.65
CA TYR A 22 -0.98 -11.63 -12.79
C TYR A 22 -2.41 -11.19 -12.43
N LEU A 23 -2.89 -11.55 -11.24
CA LEU A 23 -4.25 -11.26 -10.79
C LEU A 23 -4.36 -9.91 -10.09
N ASP A 24 -3.33 -9.56 -9.33
CA ASP A 24 -3.30 -8.36 -8.51
C ASP A 24 -2.11 -7.49 -8.94
N HIS A 25 -2.40 -6.33 -9.54
CA HIS A 25 -1.35 -5.45 -10.03
C HIS A 25 -0.59 -4.78 -8.87
N HIS A 26 0.74 -4.70 -8.99
CA HIS A 26 1.62 -4.24 -7.92
C HIS A 26 1.41 -2.78 -7.51
N PHE A 27 0.98 -1.89 -8.42
CA PHE A 27 0.64 -0.51 -8.05
C PHE A 27 -0.59 -0.43 -7.12
N ASP A 28 -1.64 -1.20 -7.42
CA ASP A 28 -2.88 -1.21 -6.63
C ASP A 28 -2.63 -1.78 -5.24
N VAL A 29 -1.97 -2.94 -5.19
CA VAL A 29 -1.61 -3.61 -3.93
C VAL A 29 -0.59 -2.80 -3.15
N GLY A 30 0.37 -2.17 -3.82
CA GLY A 30 1.39 -1.32 -3.20
C GLY A 30 0.76 -0.14 -2.46
N GLY A 31 -0.19 0.57 -3.09
CA GLY A 31 -0.95 1.64 -2.45
C GLY A 31 -1.71 1.16 -1.21
N ALA A 32 -2.34 -0.01 -1.28
CA ALA A 32 -3.02 -0.64 -0.15
C ALA A 32 -2.05 -1.03 1.00
N CYS A 33 -0.89 -1.58 0.67
CA CYS A 33 0.13 -1.93 1.66
C CYS A 33 0.67 -0.69 2.39
N VAL A 34 0.90 0.41 1.66
CA VAL A 34 1.32 1.69 2.26
C VAL A 34 0.23 2.26 3.16
N LEU A 35 -1.03 2.24 2.72
CA LEU A 35 -2.15 2.70 3.54
C LEU A 35 -2.26 1.90 4.85
N LEU A 36 -2.18 0.57 4.75
CA LEU A 36 -2.24 -0.32 5.90
C LEU A 36 -1.06 -0.11 6.86
N ALA A 37 0.16 -0.01 6.32
CA ALA A 37 1.37 0.29 7.10
C ALA A 37 1.29 1.64 7.81
N CYS A 38 0.76 2.67 7.16
CA CYS A 38 0.51 3.97 7.80
C CYS A 38 -0.44 3.88 8.99
N LYS A 39 -1.43 2.96 8.95
CA LYS A 39 -2.34 2.72 10.08
C LYS A 39 -1.67 1.94 11.20
N THR A 40 -0.87 0.92 10.87
CA THR A 40 -0.23 0.06 11.89
C THR A 40 0.95 0.74 12.59
N GLU A 41 1.70 1.58 11.88
CA GLU A 41 2.86 2.33 12.42
C GLU A 41 2.48 3.72 12.96
N GLU A 42 1.19 4.00 13.16
CA GLU A 42 0.66 5.29 13.63
C GLU A 42 1.13 6.52 12.83
N SER A 43 1.57 6.32 11.58
CA SER A 43 2.01 7.36 10.66
C SER A 43 0.92 7.68 9.64
N ILE A 44 -0.28 7.97 10.15
CA ILE A 44 -1.49 8.09 9.34
C ILE A 44 -1.29 9.15 8.25
N ARG A 45 -1.73 8.79 7.03
CA ARG A 45 -1.77 9.66 5.85
C ARG A 45 -3.16 9.60 5.23
N LYS A 46 -3.57 10.70 4.59
CA LYS A 46 -4.88 10.73 3.91
C LYS A 46 -4.84 9.81 2.69
N VAL A 47 -5.89 9.00 2.51
CA VAL A 47 -6.03 8.09 1.34
C VAL A 47 -5.84 8.86 0.04
N ARG A 48 -6.37 10.08 -0.06
CA ARG A 48 -6.22 10.96 -1.22
C ARG A 48 -4.75 11.25 -1.58
N GLU A 49 -3.88 11.49 -0.60
CA GLU A 49 -2.46 11.78 -0.84
C GLU A 49 -1.73 10.54 -1.39
N ILE A 50 -2.07 9.37 -0.85
CA ILE A 50 -1.53 8.08 -1.31
C ILE A 50 -2.04 7.80 -2.73
N ALA A 51 -3.32 8.03 -3.00
CA ALA A 51 -3.94 7.83 -4.31
C ALA A 51 -3.30 8.72 -5.38
N ILE A 52 -3.10 10.02 -5.09
CA ILE A 52 -2.40 10.95 -5.99
C ILE A 52 -0.98 10.45 -6.30
N SER A 53 -0.26 9.99 -5.28
CA SER A 53 1.11 9.49 -5.44
C SER A 53 1.15 8.19 -6.26
N CYS A 54 0.20 7.29 -6.05
CA CYS A 54 0.09 6.04 -6.80
C CYS A 54 -0.29 6.29 -8.27
N ALA A 55 -1.28 7.15 -8.53
CA ALA A 55 -1.71 7.52 -9.88
C ALA A 55 -0.56 8.12 -10.70
N LYS A 56 0.20 9.05 -10.11
CA LYS A 56 1.37 9.65 -10.76
C LYS A 56 2.47 8.64 -11.07
N SER A 57 2.72 7.69 -10.18
CA SER A 57 3.71 6.62 -10.38
C SER A 57 3.26 5.61 -11.44
N ALA A 58 1.99 5.18 -11.42
CA ALA A 58 1.46 4.20 -12.36
C ALA A 58 1.42 4.73 -13.80
N THR A 59 0.98 5.98 -13.98
CA THR A 59 0.91 6.65 -15.29
C THR A 59 2.26 7.20 -15.74
N LYS A 60 3.30 7.15 -14.88
CA LYS A 60 4.62 7.79 -15.08
C LYS A 60 4.51 9.28 -15.41
N ASN A 61 3.42 9.94 -15.00
CA ASN A 61 3.14 11.34 -15.27
C ASN A 61 3.07 12.14 -13.97
N ARG A 62 4.15 12.87 -13.66
CA ARG A 62 4.27 13.66 -12.42
C ARG A 62 3.34 14.88 -12.39
N ARG A 63 2.86 15.34 -13.55
CA ARG A 63 1.98 16.51 -13.73
C ARG A 63 0.50 16.13 -13.89
N LEU A 64 0.13 14.89 -13.60
CA LEU A 64 -1.26 14.47 -13.61
C LEU A 64 -2.06 15.27 -12.57
N THR A 65 -3.19 15.82 -12.99
CA THR A 65 -4.10 16.67 -12.19
C THR A 65 -5.56 16.23 -12.37
N ASP A 66 -5.79 15.02 -12.89
CA ASP A 66 -7.13 14.47 -13.09
C ASP A 66 -7.70 13.99 -11.75
N GLU A 67 -8.68 14.72 -11.21
CA GLU A 67 -9.35 14.37 -9.96
C GLU A 67 -10.13 13.06 -10.04
N GLY A 68 -10.72 12.75 -11.20
CA GLY A 68 -11.49 11.52 -11.39
C GLY A 68 -10.60 10.28 -11.30
N GLU A 69 -9.38 10.36 -11.84
CA GLU A 69 -8.37 9.30 -11.68
C GLU A 69 -7.95 9.14 -10.21
N PHE A 70 -7.71 10.24 -9.49
CA PHE A 70 -7.35 10.17 -8.07
C PHE A 70 -8.43 9.50 -7.22
N GLU A 71 -9.70 9.76 -7.50
CA GLU A 71 -10.82 9.14 -6.80
C GLU A 71 -10.91 7.64 -7.11
N LYS A 72 -10.75 7.23 -8.37
CA LYS A 72 -10.68 5.80 -8.75
C LYS A 72 -9.55 5.07 -8.03
N TRP A 73 -8.38 5.68 -7.96
CA TRP A 73 -7.24 5.14 -7.21
C TRP A 73 -7.56 5.02 -5.72
N GLY A 74 -8.19 6.04 -5.13
CA GLY A 74 -8.64 6.00 -3.74
C GLY A 74 -9.57 4.81 -3.45
N HIS A 75 -10.62 4.65 -4.26
CA HIS A 75 -11.55 3.52 -4.15
C HIS A 75 -10.85 2.16 -4.31
N THR A 76 -9.94 2.05 -5.29
CA THR A 76 -9.18 0.82 -5.55
C THR A 76 -8.29 0.46 -4.37
N ILE A 77 -7.55 1.43 -3.84
CA ILE A 77 -6.67 1.26 -2.67
C ILE A 77 -7.48 0.82 -1.46
N THR A 78 -8.59 1.50 -1.14
CA THR A 78 -9.45 1.14 -0.01
C THR A 78 -10.04 -0.26 -0.15
N LYS A 79 -10.45 -0.66 -1.36
CA LYS A 79 -10.95 -2.03 -1.60
C LYS A 79 -9.85 -3.08 -1.46
N LYS A 80 -8.66 -2.81 -2.00
CA LYS A 80 -7.51 -3.71 -1.90
C LYS A 80 -6.95 -3.81 -0.48
N GLU A 81 -7.13 -2.79 0.36
CA GLU A 81 -6.74 -2.81 1.77
C GLU A 81 -7.37 -3.99 2.52
N VAL A 82 -8.66 -4.23 2.33
CA VAL A 82 -9.39 -5.35 2.94
C VAL A 82 -8.85 -6.69 2.44
N LEU A 83 -8.53 -6.78 1.14
CA LEU A 83 -7.94 -7.97 0.54
C LEU A 83 -6.55 -8.26 1.13
N VAL A 84 -5.68 -7.24 1.20
CA VAL A 84 -4.33 -7.36 1.79
C VAL A 84 -4.42 -7.81 3.24
N SER A 85 -5.29 -7.18 4.03
CA SER A 85 -5.52 -7.54 5.43
C SER A 85 -5.90 -9.02 5.60
N THR A 86 -6.82 -9.50 4.75
CA THR A 86 -7.28 -10.89 4.75
C THR A 86 -6.15 -11.85 4.35
N VAL A 87 -5.41 -11.53 3.28
CA VAL A 87 -4.30 -12.36 2.79
C VAL A 87 -3.16 -12.41 3.80
N LEU A 88 -2.92 -11.35 4.57
CA LEU A 88 -1.95 -11.34 5.67
C LEU A 88 -2.47 -12.02 6.95
N CYS A 89 -3.72 -12.50 6.95
CA CYS A 89 -4.39 -13.04 8.13
C CYS A 89 -4.39 -12.06 9.31
N PHE A 90 -4.50 -10.75 9.03
CA PHE A 90 -4.44 -9.68 10.05
C PHE A 90 -3.16 -9.70 10.90
N ASN A 91 -2.09 -10.34 10.41
CA ASN A 91 -0.80 -10.38 11.09
C ASN A 91 0.02 -9.13 10.73
N TYR A 92 -0.12 -8.10 11.55
CA TYR A 92 0.56 -6.80 11.37
C TYR A 92 1.83 -6.64 12.22
N ASN A 93 2.18 -7.65 13.02
CA ASN A 93 3.38 -7.61 13.83
C ASN A 93 4.61 -7.90 12.96
N ILE A 94 5.34 -6.84 12.60
CA ILE A 94 6.57 -6.91 11.82
C ILE A 94 7.75 -6.60 12.74
N LEU A 95 8.59 -7.61 12.99
CA LEU A 95 9.90 -7.39 13.57
C LEU A 95 10.86 -6.93 12.47
N HIS A 96 11.39 -5.73 12.61
CA HIS A 96 12.35 -5.19 11.67
C HIS A 96 13.79 -5.56 12.03
N PRO A 97 14.64 -5.94 11.05
CA PRO A 97 16.01 -6.38 11.32
C PRO A 97 16.91 -5.34 12.01
N TYR A 98 16.58 -4.05 11.89
CA TYR A 98 17.35 -2.95 12.47
C TYR A 98 16.88 -2.56 13.88
N VAL A 99 15.83 -3.21 14.40
CA VAL A 99 15.42 -3.06 15.78
C VAL A 99 16.19 -4.13 16.59
N PRO A 100 17.03 -3.74 17.55
CA PRO A 100 17.72 -4.71 18.40
C PRO A 100 16.71 -5.52 19.20
N MET A 101 16.96 -6.83 19.35
CA MET A 101 16.16 -7.74 20.19
C MET A 101 16.28 -7.39 21.67
#